data_AF-A0AA35W812-F1
#
_entry.id   AF-A0AA35W812-F1
#
_cell.length_a   1.000
_cell.length_b   1.000
_cell.length_c   1.000
_cell.angle_alpha   90.00
_cell.angle_beta   90.00
_cell.angle_gamma   90.00
#
_symmetry.space_group_name_H-M   'P 1'
#
loop_
_entity.id
_entity.type
_entity.pdbx_description
1 polymer ?
#
loop_
_entity_poly.entity_id
_entity_poly.type
_entity_poly.pdbx_seq_one_letter_code
_entity_poly.pdbx_strand_id
1 'polypeptide(L)'
;MSVDVLDGLRDALPDVTWQDCGPVVWPVRSIKSDEEVRRLRESVRISCLGIEAGFEALREGMSERELVNVMCAKMFEEGGSEIKFTSLYAGLTARCGPTRRHAAR
;
A
#
# COMPACT_ATOMS: atom_id res chain seq x y z
N MET A 1 -15.44 -7.00 -8.04
CA MET A 1 -16.84 -7.11 -8.51
C MET A 1 -17.61 -7.75 -7.38
N SER A 2 -18.73 -7.19 -6.96
CA SER A 2 -19.59 -7.87 -5.99
C SER A 2 -20.27 -9.08 -6.65
N VAL A 3 -20.78 -9.99 -5.84
CA VAL A 3 -21.57 -11.14 -6.31
C VAL A 3 -22.80 -10.66 -7.08
N ASP A 4 -23.50 -9.64 -6.56
CA ASP A 4 -24.69 -9.06 -7.20
C ASP A 4 -24.45 -8.56 -8.63
N VAL A 5 -23.28 -7.93 -8.88
CA VAL A 5 -22.93 -7.45 -10.22
C VAL A 5 -22.63 -8.63 -11.15
N LEU A 6 -21.96 -9.68 -10.66
CA LEU A 6 -21.68 -10.87 -11.44
C LEU A 6 -22.98 -11.60 -11.82
N ASP A 7 -23.90 -11.74 -10.87
CA ASP A 7 -25.18 -12.41 -11.10
C ASP A 7 -26.05 -11.62 -12.07
N GLY A 8 -26.14 -10.30 -11.92
CA GLY A 8 -26.84 -9.45 -12.89
C GLY A 8 -26.27 -9.53 -14.31
N LEU A 9 -24.95 -9.72 -14.46
CA LEU A 9 -24.32 -9.94 -15.76
C LEU A 9 -24.64 -11.33 -16.35
N ARG A 10 -24.70 -12.37 -15.52
CA ARG A 10 -25.07 -13.72 -15.95
C ARG A 10 -26.52 -13.77 -16.41
N ASP A 11 -27.42 -13.10 -15.70
CA ASP A 11 -28.83 -12.99 -16.07
C ASP A 11 -29.01 -12.24 -17.40
N ALA A 12 -28.22 -11.18 -17.63
CA ALA A 12 -28.27 -10.39 -18.86
C ALA A 12 -27.61 -11.07 -20.07
N LEU A 13 -26.71 -12.03 -19.85
CA LEU A 13 -25.97 -12.75 -20.88
C LEU A 13 -26.07 -14.26 -20.66
N PRO A 14 -27.28 -14.85 -20.81
CA PRO A 14 -27.50 -16.27 -20.51
C PRO A 14 -26.83 -17.21 -21.52
N ASP A 15 -26.61 -16.75 -22.76
CA ASP A 15 -26.14 -17.58 -23.87
C ASP A 15 -24.61 -17.61 -24.02
N VAL A 16 -23.86 -16.99 -23.10
CA VAL A 16 -22.39 -16.98 -23.13
C VAL A 16 -21.80 -18.01 -22.17
N THR A 17 -20.61 -18.51 -22.51
CA THR A 17 -19.84 -19.36 -21.59
C THR A 17 -18.99 -18.50 -20.66
N TRP A 18 -19.25 -18.59 -19.37
CA TRP A 18 -18.48 -17.92 -18.32
C TRP A 18 -17.32 -18.80 -17.88
N GLN A 19 -16.10 -18.27 -17.90
CA GLN A 19 -14.89 -18.97 -17.46
C GLN A 19 -14.08 -18.09 -16.50
N ASP A 20 -13.53 -18.69 -15.45
CA ASP A 20 -12.57 -18.01 -14.57
C ASP A 20 -11.23 -17.81 -15.29
N CYS A 21 -10.92 -16.55 -15.60
CA CYS A 21 -9.66 -16.17 -16.24
C CYS A 21 -8.54 -15.91 -15.23
N GLY A 22 -8.79 -16.01 -13.91
CA GLY A 22 -7.78 -15.82 -12.87
C GLY A 22 -6.47 -16.58 -13.12
N PRO A 23 -6.51 -17.89 -13.45
CA PRO A 23 -5.32 -18.68 -13.74
C PRO A 23 -4.47 -18.15 -14.91
N VAL A 24 -5.06 -17.42 -15.86
CA VAL A 24 -4.34 -16.81 -17.00
C VAL A 24 -3.88 -15.39 -16.65
N VAL A 25 -4.68 -14.62 -15.93
CA VAL A 25 -4.39 -13.22 -15.59
C VAL A 25 -3.26 -13.11 -14.56
N TRP A 26 -3.21 -13.99 -13.55
CA TRP A 26 -2.22 -13.92 -12.48
C TRP A 26 -0.76 -14.03 -12.98
N PRO A 27 -0.38 -15.03 -13.79
CA PRO A 27 0.98 -15.12 -14.33
C PRO A 27 1.41 -13.88 -15.13
N VAL A 28 0.50 -13.36 -15.96
CA VAL A 28 0.75 -12.15 -16.77
C VAL A 28 1.04 -10.94 -15.89
N ARG A 29 0.34 -10.79 -14.76
CA ARG A 29 0.58 -9.68 -13.81
C ARG A 29 1.83 -9.85 -12.96
N SER A 30 2.31 -11.08 -12.76
CA SER A 30 3.50 -11.39 -11.96
C SER A 30 4.80 -11.00 -12.67
N ILE A 31 4.86 -11.11 -13.99
CA ILE A 31 6.03 -10.71 -14.79
C ILE A 31 5.83 -9.29 -15.31
N LYS A 32 6.69 -8.36 -14.89
CA LYS A 32 6.59 -6.94 -15.24
C LYS A 32 7.29 -6.63 -16.55
N SER A 33 6.64 -5.83 -17.39
CA SER A 33 7.27 -5.20 -18.54
C SER A 33 8.29 -4.13 -18.10
N ASP A 34 9.20 -3.76 -19.00
CA ASP A 34 10.21 -2.73 -18.72
C ASP A 34 9.58 -1.38 -18.33
N GLU A 35 8.46 -1.01 -18.96
CA GLU A 35 7.73 0.22 -18.65
C GLU A 35 7.07 0.16 -17.27
N GLU A 36 6.50 -0.97 -16.86
CA GLU A 36 5.98 -1.15 -15.50
C GLU A 36 7.11 -1.03 -14.47
N VAL A 37 8.25 -1.69 -14.71
CA VAL A 37 9.42 -1.59 -13.82
C VAL A 37 9.91 -0.15 -13.74
N ARG A 38 9.98 0.58 -14.85
CA ARG A 38 10.37 1.99 -14.88
C ARG A 38 9.44 2.84 -14.01
N ARG A 39 8.13 2.65 -14.10
CA ARG A 39 7.14 3.37 -13.26
C ARG A 39 7.25 2.99 -11.79
N LEU A 40 7.46 1.71 -11.48
CA LEU A 40 7.65 1.25 -10.11
C LEU A 40 8.91 1.87 -9.49
N ARG A 41 10.02 1.96 -10.25
CA ARG A 41 11.24 2.65 -9.78
C ARG A 41 10.99 4.11 -9.46
N GLU A 42 10.22 4.81 -10.30
CA GLU A 42 9.87 6.20 -10.03
C GLU A 42 8.97 6.34 -8.80
N SER A 43 7.98 5.45 -8.64
CA SER A 43 7.17 5.39 -7.43
C SER A 43 8.02 5.16 -6.18
N VAL A 44 9.02 4.27 -6.24
CA VAL A 44 9.94 4.00 -5.13
C VAL A 44 10.80 5.24 -4.83
N ARG A 45 11.32 5.94 -5.85
CA ARG A 45 12.08 7.18 -5.68
C ARG A 45 11.27 8.22 -4.90
N ILE A 46 10.02 8.44 -5.28
CA ILE A 46 9.08 9.36 -4.60
C ILE A 46 8.84 8.90 -3.15
N SER A 47 8.60 7.60 -2.92
CA SER A 47 8.42 7.07 -1.57
C SER A 47 9.67 7.26 -0.70
N CYS A 48 10.87 7.09 -1.25
CA CYS A 48 12.12 7.34 -0.54
C CYS A 48 12.25 8.80 -0.11
N LEU A 49 11.93 9.75 -1.00
CA LEU A 49 11.94 11.18 -0.66
C LEU A 49 10.93 11.53 0.46
N GLY A 50 9.75 10.90 0.44
CA GLY A 50 8.79 11.06 1.54
C GLY A 50 9.32 10.54 2.87
N ILE A 51 9.97 9.37 2.86
CA ILE A 51 10.59 8.79 4.07
C ILE A 51 11.74 9.66 4.59
N GLU A 52 12.58 10.17 3.69
CA GLU A 52 13.68 11.07 4.03
C GLU A 52 13.19 12.35 4.71
N ALA A 53 12.17 13.01 4.13
CA ALA A 53 11.53 14.18 4.75
C ALA A 53 10.91 13.85 6.12
N GLY A 54 10.38 12.63 6.28
CA GLY A 54 9.94 12.13 7.59
C GLY A 54 11.08 12.11 8.61
N PHE A 55 12.23 11.53 8.25
CA PHE A 55 13.40 11.51 9.14
C PHE A 55 13.92 12.91 9.49
N GLU A 56 13.94 13.83 8.53
CA GLU A 56 14.38 15.22 8.75
C GLU A 56 13.45 15.98 9.70
N ALA A 57 12.13 15.73 9.62
CA ALA A 57 11.14 16.39 10.47
C ALA A 57 10.97 15.72 11.85
N LEU A 58 11.47 14.50 12.03
CA LEU A 58 11.27 13.70 13.23
C LEU A 58 11.84 14.38 14.48
N ARG A 59 11.01 14.49 15.52
CA ARG A 59 11.42 15.03 16.83
C ARG A 59 10.57 14.47 17.95
N GLU A 60 11.10 14.52 19.18
CA GLU A 60 10.35 14.15 20.37
C GLU A 60 9.04 14.94 20.50
N GLY A 61 8.01 14.27 21.01
CA GLY A 61 6.66 14.82 21.16
C GLY A 61 5.80 14.81 19.89
N MET A 62 6.36 14.45 18.73
CA MET A 62 5.58 14.26 17.51
C MET A 62 4.82 12.93 17.53
N SER A 63 3.55 12.95 17.13
CA SER A 63 2.75 11.74 16.95
C SER A 63 3.06 11.03 15.62
N GLU A 64 2.81 9.73 15.56
CA GLU A 64 2.97 8.92 14.35
C GLU A 64 2.20 9.52 13.15
N ARG A 65 1.00 10.06 13.41
CA ARG A 65 0.14 10.68 12.39
C ARG A 65 0.73 11.98 11.84
N GLU A 66 1.32 12.82 12.69
CA GLU A 66 1.98 14.05 12.24
C GLU A 66 3.17 13.72 11.33
N LEU A 67 3.95 12.72 11.70
CA LEU A 67 5.07 12.26 10.91
C LEU A 67 4.62 11.70 9.54
N VAL A 68 3.60 10.85 9.53
CA VAL A 68 2.99 10.32 8.29
C VAL A 68 2.48 11.45 7.40
N ASN A 69 1.86 12.48 7.97
CA ASN A 69 1.38 13.62 7.19
C ASN A 69 2.53 14.35 6.46
N VAL A 70 3.69 14.52 7.10
CA VAL A 70 4.88 15.11 6.47
C VAL A 70 5.36 14.23 5.31
N MET A 71 5.50 12.93 5.56
CA MET A 71 5.94 11.98 4.54
C MET A 71 5.01 11.99 3.32
N CYS A 72 3.70 11.90 3.57
CA CYS A 72 2.67 11.88 2.53
C CYS A 72 2.63 13.19 1.73
N ALA A 73 2.71 14.34 2.41
CA ALA A 73 2.75 15.64 1.74
C ALA A 73 3.93 15.72 0.78
N LYS A 74 5.13 15.31 1.23
CA LYS A 74 6.31 15.27 0.37
C LYS A 74 6.14 14.31 -0.81
N MET A 75 5.55 13.13 -0.63
CA MET A 75 5.28 12.22 -1.74
C MET A 75 4.34 12.82 -2.79
N PHE A 76 3.31 13.55 -2.37
CA PHE A 76 2.40 14.24 -3.30
C PHE A 76 3.07 15.41 -4.02
N GLU A 77 3.91 16.19 -3.33
CA GLU A 77 4.71 17.27 -3.94
C GLU A 77 5.66 16.76 -5.04
N GLU A 78 6.23 15.57 -4.85
CA GLU A 78 7.14 14.92 -5.80
C GLU A 78 6.40 14.20 -6.95
N GLY A 79 5.07 14.32 -7.02
CA GLY A 79 4.26 13.80 -8.12
C GLY A 79 3.62 12.43 -7.87
N GLY A 80 3.61 11.95 -6.63
CA GLY A 80 2.85 10.75 -6.24
C GLY A 80 1.36 10.95 -6.52
N SER A 81 0.74 10.05 -7.28
CA SER A 81 -0.69 10.15 -7.60
C SER A 81 -1.60 9.65 -6.48
N GLU A 82 -1.11 8.69 -5.69
CA GLU A 82 -1.84 8.07 -4.60
C GLU A 82 -0.88 7.42 -3.60
N ILE A 83 -1.36 7.22 -2.38
CA ILE A 83 -0.63 6.51 -1.32
C ILE A 83 -1.47 5.29 -0.94
N LYS A 84 -1.05 4.11 -1.42
CA LYS A 84 -1.81 2.86 -1.27
C LYS A 84 -1.89 2.38 0.17
N PHE A 85 -0.78 2.50 0.90
CA PHE A 85 -0.67 2.03 2.26
C PHE A 85 0.48 2.76 2.95
N THR A 86 0.26 3.24 4.17
CA THR A 86 1.32 3.78 5.01
C THR A 86 1.05 3.36 6.45
N SER A 87 1.98 2.58 7.00
CA SER A 87 1.97 2.17 8.39
C SER A 87 3.21 2.73 9.06
N LEU A 88 3.02 3.43 10.17
CA LEU A 88 4.09 3.95 10.98
C LEU A 88 3.76 3.71 12.44
N TYR A 89 4.71 3.13 13.17
CA TYR A 89 4.54 2.77 14.57
C TYR A 89 5.81 3.16 15.36
N ALA A 90 5.65 3.59 16.60
CA ALA A 90 6.72 4.01 17.49
C ALA A 90 6.54 3.46 18.91
N GLY A 91 7.60 2.87 19.48
CA GLY A 91 7.60 2.41 20.86
C GLY A 91 6.66 1.23 21.12
N LEU A 92 5.66 1.39 22.00
CA LEU A 92 4.74 0.32 22.40
C LEU A 92 3.90 -0.22 21.23
N THR A 93 3.52 0.64 20.29
CA THR A 93 2.72 0.31 19.10
C THR A 93 3.53 -0.42 18.03
N ALA A 94 4.87 -0.31 18.04
CA ALA A 94 5.76 -0.99 17.11
C ALA A 94 6.03 -2.46 17.47
N ARG A 95 5.49 -2.96 18.60
CA ARG A 95 5.74 -4.33 19.05
C ARG A 95 4.84 -5.34 18.33
N CYS A 96 5.45 -6.27 17.62
CA CYS A 96 4.77 -7.44 17.05
C CYS A 96 4.99 -8.66 17.98
N GLY A 97 4.00 -9.05 18.79
CA GLY A 97 4.01 -10.30 19.59
C GLY A 97 3.50 -10.19 21.05
N PRO A 98 3.11 -11.30 21.72
CA PRO A 98 2.57 -11.29 23.07
C PRO A 98 3.65 -10.93 24.12
N THR A 99 3.28 -10.05 25.04
CA THR A 99 4.17 -9.50 26.07
C THR A 99 4.50 -10.55 27.14
N ARG A 100 5.77 -10.94 27.28
CA ARG A 100 6.25 -11.37 28.59
C ARG A 100 6.33 -10.12 29.46
N ARG A 101 5.39 -9.98 30.40
CA ARG A 101 5.52 -9.04 31.52
C ARG A 101 6.78 -9.42 32.30
N HIS A 102 7.90 -8.76 32.04
CA HIS A 102 8.94 -8.69 33.06
C HIS A 102 8.45 -7.72 34.12
N ALA A 103 7.84 -8.30 35.16
CA ALA A 103 7.67 -7.62 36.43
C ALA A 103 9.05 -7.13 36.87
N ALA A 104 9.20 -5.82 36.95
CA ALA A 104 10.35 -5.18 37.57
C ALA A 104 10.50 -5.72 39.00
N ARG A 105 11.70 -6.18 39.32
CA ARG A 105 12.21 -6.27 40.69
C ARG A 105 13.04 -5.03 40.97
#